data_AF-A0A1H2W1Q0-F1
#
_entry.id   AF-A0A1H2W1Q0-F1
#
_cell.length_a   1.000
_cell.length_b   1.000
_cell.length_c   1.000
_cell.angle_alpha   90.00
_cell.angle_beta   90.00
_cell.angle_gamma   90.00
#
_symmetry.space_group_name_H-M   'P 1'
#
loop_
_entity.id
_entity.type
_entity.pdbx_description
1 polymer ?
#
loop_
_entity_poly.entity_id
_entity_poly.type
_entity_poly.pdbx_seq_one_letter_code
_entity_poly.pdbx_strand_id
1 'polypeptide(L)' 'MRYQDGKPYRGQIYTKSEIKMVIEEFGLPQEWNIHGEKGPERYIEVQIWDDKPIHKYMQRQRNK' A
#
# COMPACT_ATOMS: atom_id res chain seq x y z
N MET A 1 15.83 4.36 -5.66
CA MET A 1 16.81 3.79 -4.70
C MET A 1 16.02 3.17 -3.56
N ARG A 2 16.19 1.89 -3.24
CA ARG A 2 15.51 1.27 -2.08
C ARG A 2 16.18 1.80 -0.82
N TYR A 3 15.57 2.81 -0.20
CA TYR A 3 16.06 3.40 1.04
C TYR A 3 15.81 2.41 2.19
N GLN A 4 16.87 1.92 2.81
CA GLN A 4 16.82 0.88 3.86
C GLN A 4 16.78 1.54 5.25
N ASP A 5 15.68 2.22 5.54
CA ASP A 5 15.42 2.86 6.84
C ASP A 5 14.69 1.95 7.85
N GLY A 6 14.43 0.70 7.46
CA GLY A 6 13.77 -0.29 8.31
C GLY A 6 12.30 0.02 8.61
N LYS A 7 11.69 0.98 7.90
CA LYS A 7 10.29 1.33 8.18
C LYS A 7 9.35 0.16 7.88
N PRO A 8 8.37 -0.07 8.76
CA PRO A 8 7.54 -1.29 8.71
C PRO A 8 6.68 -1.35 7.44
N TYR A 9 6.43 -0.21 6.80
CA TYR A 9 5.59 -0.09 5.63
C TYR A 9 6.30 -0.29 4.28
N ARG A 10 7.62 -0.54 4.26
CA ARG A 10 8.38 -0.72 3.01
C ARG A 10 8.52 -2.17 2.61
N GLY A 11 8.51 -2.42 1.30
CA GLY A 11 8.83 -3.75 0.74
C GLY A 11 7.77 -4.82 1.02
N GLN A 12 6.55 -4.40 1.37
CA GLN A 12 5.42 -5.29 1.63
C GLN A 12 4.42 -5.25 0.47
N ILE A 13 3.64 -6.32 0.35
CA ILE A 13 2.42 -6.35 -0.47
C ILE A 13 1.24 -6.25 0.50
N TYR A 14 0.33 -5.33 0.22
CA TYR A 14 -0.85 -5.10 1.05
C TYR A 14 -2.10 -5.54 0.33
N THR A 15 -3.08 -6.08 1.06
CA THR A 15 -4.45 -6.00 0.59
C THR A 15 -4.93 -4.55 0.58
N LYS A 16 -5.97 -4.26 -0.19
CA LYS A 16 -6.59 -2.93 -0.22
C LYS A 16 -7.07 -2.44 1.15
N SER A 17 -7.44 -3.33 2.05
CA SER A 17 -7.84 -2.98 3.42
C SER A 17 -6.63 -2.66 4.30
N GLU A 18 -5.55 -3.44 4.19
CA GLU A 18 -4.34 -3.23 4.98
C GLU A 18 -3.64 -1.91 4.63
N ILE A 19 -3.54 -1.55 3.35
CA ILE A 19 -2.90 -0.28 2.97
C ILE A 19 -3.64 0.94 3.53
N LYS A 20 -4.97 0.86 3.72
CA LYS A 20 -5.72 1.94 4.36
C LYS A 20 -5.32 2.11 5.83
N MET A 21 -5.17 1.02 6.56
CA MET A 21 -4.73 1.05 7.96
C MET A 21 -3.32 1.64 8.08
N VAL A 22 -2.42 1.30 7.16
CA VAL A 22 -1.07 1.90 7.12
C VAL A 22 -1.13 3.41 6.88
N ILE A 23 -1.97 3.88 5.97
CA ILE A 23 -2.15 5.32 5.72
C ILE A 23 -2.74 6.02 6.94
N GLU A 24 -3.71 5.40 7.62
CA GLU A 24 -4.30 5.93 8.85
C GLU A 24 -3.28 6.04 9.99
N GLU A 25 -2.37 5.07 10.11
CA GLU A 25 -1.34 5.04 11.15
C GLU A 25 -0.20 6.05 10.91
N PHE A 26 0.30 6.14 9.67
CA PHE A 26 1.53 6.90 9.35
C PHE A 26 1.28 8.22 8.60
N GLY A 27 0.06 8.44 8.11
CA GLY A 27 -0.28 9.60 7.30
C GLY A 27 0.35 9.59 5.91
N LEU A 28 0.03 10.60 5.12
CA LEU A 28 0.55 10.77 3.76
C LEU A 28 1.77 11.70 3.75
N PRO A 29 2.89 11.31 3.12
CA PRO A 29 4.06 12.20 2.98
C PRO A 29 3.74 13.53 2.31
N GLN A 30 2.70 13.58 1.49
CA GLN A 30 2.18 14.80 0.87
C GLN A 30 1.63 15.80 1.90
N GLU A 31 1.24 15.34 3.09
CA GLU A 31 0.77 16.20 4.18
C GLU A 31 1.92 16.59 5.10
N TRP A 32 2.74 15.64 5.54
CA TRP A 32 3.75 15.90 6.58
C TRP A 32 5.15 16.24 6.07
N ASN A 33 5.46 15.95 4.79
CA ASN A 33 6.75 16.17 4.14
C ASN A 33 6.66 16.63 2.67
N ILE A 34 5.69 17.50 2.35
CA ILE A 34 5.45 17.99 0.99
C ILE A 34 6.72 18.52 0.28
N HIS A 35 7.60 19.20 1.02
CA HIS A 35 8.84 19.77 0.49
C HIS A 35 10.04 18.80 0.54
N GLY A 36 9.92 17.65 1.21
CA GLY A 36 11.01 16.68 1.34
C GLY A 36 12.10 17.06 2.35
N GLU A 37 11.81 17.97 3.28
CA GLU A 37 12.76 18.48 4.27
C GLU A 37 12.99 17.51 5.44
N LYS A 38 12.02 16.62 5.71
CA LYS A 38 12.06 15.66 6.83
C LYS A 38 12.56 14.27 6.41
N GLY A 39 13.22 14.18 5.26
CA GLY A 39 13.74 12.93 4.71
C GLY A 39 13.32 12.70 3.26
N PRO A 40 13.73 11.56 2.67
CA PRO A 40 13.56 11.30 1.23
C PRO A 40 12.10 11.08 0.80
N GLU A 41 11.18 10.94 1.75
CA GLU A 41 9.80 10.54 1.50
C GLU A 41 8.94 11.71 1.05
N ARG A 42 8.58 11.70 -0.23
CA ARG A 42 7.59 12.63 -0.82
C ARG A 42 6.42 11.89 -1.47
N TYR A 43 6.68 10.65 -1.89
CA TYR A 43 5.73 9.72 -2.47
C TYR A 43 6.12 8.31 -2.00
N ILE A 44 5.12 7.43 -1.85
CA ILE A 44 5.33 6.02 -1.53
C ILE A 44 4.78 5.20 -2.69
N GLU A 45 5.60 4.29 -3.20
CA GLU A 45 5.15 3.24 -4.12
C GLU A 45 4.74 2.02 -3.30
N VAL A 46 3.54 1.51 -3.56
CA VAL A 46 2.98 0.34 -2.86
C VAL A 46 2.45 -0.68 -3.86
N GLN A 47 2.58 -1.96 -3.51
CA GLN A 47 1.96 -3.05 -4.25
C GLN A 47 0.69 -3.49 -3.51
N ILE A 48 -0.43 -3.49 -4.23
CA ILE A 48 -1.74 -3.80 -3.65
C ILE A 48 -2.32 -5.06 -4.31
N TRP A 49 -2.74 -6.01 -3.48
CA TRP A 49 -3.58 -7.13 -3.85
C TRP A 49 -5.06 -6.80 -3.59
N ASP A 50 -5.90 -7.02 -4.59
CA ASP A 50 -7.36 -6.87 -4.47
C ASP A 50 -8.02 -8.10 -5.10
N ASP A 51 -8.75 -8.88 -4.30
CA ASP A 51 -9.46 -10.07 -4.78
C ASP A 51 -10.72 -9.71 -5.59
N LYS A 52 -11.23 -8.47 -5.48
CA LYS A 52 -12.47 -8.04 -6.15
C LYS A 52 -12.54 -8.41 -7.65
N PRO A 53 -11.48 -8.26 -8.46
CA PRO A 53 -11.49 -8.67 -9.87
C PRO A 53 -11.61 -10.18 -10.08
N ILE A 54 -11.18 -10.99 -9.11
CA ILE A 54 -11.16 -12.46 -9.17
C ILE A 54 -12.54 -13.05 -8.81
N HIS A 55 -13.33 -12.36 -7.98
CA HIS A 55 -14.64 -12.84 -7.50
C HIS A 55 -15.59 -13.26 -8.64
N LYS A 56 -15.60 -12.52 -9.76
CA LYS A 56 -16.46 -12.83 -10.93
C LYS A 56 -16.14 -14.18 -11.58
N TYR A 57 -14.93 -14.70 -11.37
CA TYR A 57 -14.50 -16.00 -11.89
C TYR A 57 -14.70 -17.13 -10.88
N MET A 58 -14.64 -16.84 -9.57
CA MET A 58 -14.87 -17.84 -8.52
C MET A 58 -16.32 -18.37 -8.50
N GLN A 59 -17.31 -17.53 -8.80
CA GLN A 59 -18.72 -17.96 -8.87
C GLN A 59 -18.98 -18.94 -10.02
N ARG A 60 -18.21 -18.84 -11.11
CA ARG A 60 -18.33 -19.70 -12.29
C ARG A 60 -17.83 -21.13 -12.05
N GLN A 61 -16.94 -21.33 -11.08
CA GLN A 61 -16.37 -22.63 -10.73
C GLN A 61 -17.21 -23.39 -9.69
N ARG A 62 -18.09 -22.71 -8.94
CA ARG A 62 -18.97 -23.33 -7.93
C ARG A 62 -20.25 -23.94 -8.50
N ASN A 63 -20.62 -23.59 -9.73
CA ASN A 63 -21.83 -24.07 -10.42
C ASN A 63 -21.51 -25.18 -11.45
N LYS A 64 -20.33 -25.78 -11.37
CA LYS A 64 -19.90 -26.97 -12.11
C LYS A 64 -19.75 -28.12 -11.12
#